data_AF-A0A929X831-F1
#
_entry.id   AF-A0A929X831-F1
#
_cell.length_a   1.000
_cell.length_b   1.000
_cell.length_c   1.000
_cell.angle_alpha   90.00
_cell.angle_beta   90.00
_cell.angle_gamma   90.00
#
_symmetry.space_group_name_H-M   'P 1'
#
loop_
_entity.id
_entity.type
_entity.pdbx_description
1 polymer ?
#
loop_
_entity_poly.entity_id
_entity_poly.type
_entity_poly.pdbx_seq_one_letter_code
_entity_poly.pdbx_strand_id
1 'polypeptide(L)'
;MNTIFFNVQEPYKSQILSGQKTVEGRLNKGKFGALKIGDYLQFEESGEKLKVVNLTSYTSFQSMLENEGLKHVLPGVREVEQGVAVYRKFYSIEQEKEFGVIAIEMKKEE
;
A
#
# COMPACT_ATOMS: atom_id res chain seq x y z
N MET A 1 -19.57 2.39 4.10
CA MET A 1 -18.18 2.84 3.89
C MET A 1 -17.51 2.85 5.24
N ASN A 2 -16.48 2.04 5.40
CA ASN A 2 -15.72 1.92 6.63
C ASN A 2 -14.48 2.80 6.55
N THR A 3 -13.94 3.20 7.70
CA THR A 3 -12.63 3.87 7.79
C THR A 3 -11.66 2.94 8.49
N ILE A 4 -10.53 2.68 7.86
CA ILE A 4 -9.44 1.89 8.41
C ILE A 4 -8.26 2.81 8.70
N PHE A 5 -7.82 2.78 9.94
CA PHE A 5 -6.67 3.55 10.39
C PHE A 5 -5.38 2.85 10.02
N PHE A 6 -4.36 3.59 9.59
CA PHE A 6 -3.05 3.03 9.24
C PHE A 6 -1.92 4.03 9.43
N ASN A 7 -0.70 3.51 9.51
CA ASN A 7 0.53 4.29 9.55
C ASN A 7 1.53 3.78 8.52
N VAL A 8 2.36 4.70 8.02
CA VAL A 8 3.51 4.45 7.16
C VAL A 8 4.67 5.32 7.64
N GLN A 9 5.90 4.87 7.38
CA GLN A 9 7.09 5.65 7.71
C GLN A 9 7.33 6.75 6.67
N GLU A 10 8.07 7.80 7.04
CA GLU A 10 8.65 8.71 6.05
C GLU A 10 9.68 7.96 5.18
N PRO A 11 9.81 8.29 3.88
CA PRO A 11 9.16 9.39 3.16
C PRO A 11 7.74 9.07 2.64
N TYR A 12 7.22 7.87 2.87
CA TYR A 12 6.00 7.40 2.21
C TYR A 12 4.75 8.19 2.62
N LYS A 13 4.67 8.65 3.87
CA LYS A 13 3.57 9.51 4.32
C LYS A 13 3.53 10.80 3.52
N SER A 14 4.66 11.52 3.45
CA SER A 14 4.79 12.73 2.63
C SER A 14 4.53 12.48 1.14
N GLN A 15 4.96 11.33 0.61
CA GLN A 15 4.71 10.97 -0.80
C GLN A 15 3.25 10.67 -1.09
N ILE A 16 2.51 10.06 -0.17
CA ILE A 16 1.06 9.86 -0.29
C ILE A 16 0.35 11.21 -0.21
N LEU A 17 0.72 12.04 0.77
CA LEU A 17 0.12 13.36 0.95
C LEU A 17 0.44 14.32 -0.20
N SER A 18 1.53 14.14 -0.94
CA SER A 18 1.83 14.92 -2.15
C SER A 18 1.27 14.30 -3.43
N GLY A 19 0.64 13.13 -3.37
CA GLY A 19 0.09 12.42 -4.53
C GLY A 19 1.14 11.70 -5.40
N GLN A 20 2.41 11.67 -4.98
CA GLN A 20 3.46 10.94 -5.69
C GLN A 20 3.28 9.43 -5.55
N LYS A 21 2.89 8.98 -4.35
CA LYS A 21 2.57 7.59 -4.04
C LYS A 21 1.06 7.40 -4.02
N THR A 22 0.55 6.66 -5.00
CA THR A 22 -0.89 6.44 -5.20
C THR A 22 -1.35 5.04 -4.83
N VAL A 23 -0.41 4.09 -4.68
CA VAL A 23 -0.70 2.70 -4.35
C VAL A 23 0.02 2.31 -3.07
N GLU A 24 -0.70 1.74 -2.11
CA GLU A 24 -0.15 1.20 -0.87
C GLU A 24 -0.19 -0.34 -0.88
N GLY A 25 1.00 -0.97 -0.86
CA GLY A 25 1.13 -2.42 -0.76
C GLY A 25 1.11 -2.90 0.69
N ARG A 26 0.26 -3.89 0.99
CA ARG A 26 0.19 -4.55 2.32
C ARG A 26 0.03 -6.05 2.14
N LEU A 27 0.31 -6.82 3.19
CA LEU A 27 -0.15 -8.21 3.25
C LEU A 27 -1.68 -8.22 3.19
N ASN A 28 -2.26 -9.13 2.41
CA ASN A 28 -3.70 -9.28 2.29
C ASN A 28 -4.29 -10.02 3.51
N LYS A 29 -4.23 -9.38 4.68
CA LYS A 29 -4.65 -9.94 5.96
C LYS A 29 -5.31 -8.93 6.88
N GLY A 30 -6.11 -9.43 7.82
CA GLY A 30 -6.75 -8.62 8.86
C GLY A 30 -7.56 -7.47 8.27
N LYS A 31 -7.39 -6.26 8.83
CA LYS A 31 -8.14 -5.07 8.41
C LYS A 31 -7.92 -4.70 6.93
N PHE A 32 -6.71 -4.89 6.39
CA PHE A 32 -6.42 -4.57 4.99
C PHE A 32 -7.06 -5.55 4.01
N GLY A 33 -7.12 -6.84 4.36
CA GLY A 33 -7.80 -7.84 3.52
C GLY A 33 -9.32 -7.76 3.55
N ALA A 34 -9.89 -7.02 4.52
CA ALA A 34 -11.32 -6.75 4.61
C ALA A 34 -11.74 -5.43 3.92
N LEU A 35 -10.80 -4.67 3.35
CA LEU A 35 -11.08 -3.43 2.64
C LEU A 35 -11.98 -3.67 1.43
N LYS A 36 -12.85 -2.70 1.15
CA LYS A 36 -13.65 -2.65 -0.07
C LYS A 36 -13.40 -1.35 -0.80
N ILE A 37 -13.59 -1.37 -2.13
CA ILE A 37 -13.59 -0.14 -2.93
C ILE A 37 -14.66 0.80 -2.38
N GLY A 38 -14.29 2.07 -2.19
CA GLY A 38 -15.11 3.09 -1.55
C GLY A 38 -14.94 3.22 -0.03
N ASP A 39 -14.20 2.32 0.63
CA ASP A 39 -13.75 2.55 2.01
C ASP A 39 -12.68 3.65 2.08
N TYR A 40 -12.37 4.10 3.29
CA TYR A 40 -11.34 5.10 3.55
C TYR A 40 -10.16 4.53 4.32
N LEU A 41 -8.96 4.94 3.94
CA LEU A 41 -7.75 4.85 4.74
C LEU A 41 -7.48 6.18 5.43
N GLN A 42 -7.22 6.17 6.72
CA GLN A 42 -6.95 7.39 7.50
C GLN A 42 -5.63 7.27 8.28
N PHE A 43 -4.77 8.29 8.17
CA PHE A 43 -3.55 8.35 8.98
C PHE A 43 -3.90 8.53 10.46
N GLU A 44 -3.34 7.69 11.34
CA GLU A 44 -3.68 7.75 12.78
C GLU A 44 -3.23 9.06 13.43
N GLU A 45 -2.09 9.60 13.03
CA GLU A 45 -1.49 10.78 13.65
C GLU A 45 -2.10 12.10 13.18
N SER A 46 -2.32 12.24 11.87
CA SER A 46 -2.63 13.52 11.22
C SER A 46 -4.08 13.60 10.74
N GLY A 47 -4.78 12.46 10.66
CA GLY A 47 -6.22 12.41 10.42
C GLY A 47 -6.64 12.59 8.96
N GLU A 48 -5.71 12.80 8.01
CA GLU A 48 -6.06 12.88 6.59
C GLU A 48 -6.60 11.54 6.09
N LYS A 49 -7.66 11.64 5.29
CA LYS A 49 -8.37 10.50 4.71
C LYS A 49 -8.07 10.37 3.23
N LEU A 50 -8.00 9.13 2.79
CA LEU A 50 -7.79 8.72 1.42
C LEU A 50 -8.87 7.72 1.06
N LYS A 51 -9.54 7.94 -0.06
CA LYS A 51 -10.55 7.04 -0.58
C LYS A 51 -9.87 5.89 -1.31
N VAL A 52 -10.26 4.66 -0.98
CA VAL A 52 -9.85 3.46 -1.72
C VAL A 52 -10.62 3.42 -3.03
N VAL A 53 -9.90 3.52 -4.14
CA VAL A 53 -10.50 3.58 -5.48
C VAL A 53 -10.34 2.26 -6.25
N ASN A 54 -9.34 1.46 -5.89
CA ASN A 54 -9.12 0.14 -6.47
C ASN A 54 -8.39 -0.78 -5.48
N LEU A 55 -8.58 -2.09 -5.65
CA LEU A 55 -7.94 -3.15 -4.86
C LEU A 55 -7.52 -4.29 -5.79
N THR A 56 -6.21 -4.57 -5.84
CA THR A 56 -5.66 -5.67 -6.64
C THR A 56 -4.91 -6.65 -5.75
N SER A 57 -5.24 -7.93 -5.82
CA SER A 57 -4.52 -8.97 -5.08
C SER A 57 -3.42 -9.60 -5.92
N TYR A 58 -2.27 -9.84 -5.29
CA TYR A 58 -1.09 -10.43 -5.88
C TYR A 58 -0.58 -11.57 -5.01
N THR A 59 0.12 -12.53 -5.62
CA THR A 59 0.78 -13.62 -4.90
C THR A 59 2.07 -13.17 -4.21
N SER A 60 2.67 -12.07 -4.67
CA SER A 60 3.94 -11.56 -4.13
C SER A 60 4.08 -10.04 -4.25
N PHE A 61 4.95 -9.46 -3.42
CA PHE A 61 5.34 -8.04 -3.52
C PHE A 61 6.08 -7.77 -4.83
N GLN A 62 6.84 -8.75 -5.32
CA GLN A 62 7.50 -8.63 -6.62
C GLN A 62 6.48 -8.45 -7.74
N SER A 63 5.50 -9.37 -7.85
CA SER A 63 4.45 -9.27 -8.88
C SER A 63 3.64 -7.97 -8.74
N MET A 64 3.38 -7.53 -7.51
CA MET A 64 2.70 -6.25 -7.28
C MET A 64 3.52 -5.07 -7.83
N LEU A 65 4.82 -5.00 -7.54
CA LEU A 65 5.69 -3.91 -7.98
C LEU A 65 5.87 -3.87 -9.50
N GLU A 66 5.93 -5.04 -10.15
CA GLU A 66 6.04 -5.18 -11.60
C GLU A 66 4.76 -4.71 -12.32
N ASN A 67 3.57 -4.94 -11.73
CA ASN A 67 2.29 -4.62 -12.37
C ASN A 67 1.75 -3.22 -12.01
N GLU A 68 1.83 -2.81 -10.74
CA GLU A 68 1.36 -1.49 -10.28
C GLU A 68 2.34 -0.37 -10.66
N GLY A 69 3.59 -0.73 -10.96
CA GLY A 69 4.66 0.20 -11.29
C GLY A 69 5.31 0.82 -10.06
N LEU A 70 6.62 0.59 -9.91
CA LEU A 70 7.47 1.08 -8.81
C LEU A 70 7.23 2.54 -8.44
N LYS A 71 7.12 3.45 -9.43
CA LYS A 71 6.93 4.88 -9.15
C LYS A 71 5.64 5.20 -8.39
N HIS A 72 4.60 4.38 -8.53
CA HIS A 72 3.30 4.58 -7.87
C HIS A 72 3.28 3.98 -6.46
N VAL A 73 4.08 2.94 -6.24
CA VAL A 73 4.15 2.21 -4.96
C VAL A 73 5.27 2.71 -4.06
N LEU A 74 6.47 2.91 -4.60
CA LEU A 74 7.68 3.32 -3.89
C LEU A 74 8.43 4.41 -4.69
N PRO A 75 7.92 5.66 -4.73
CA PRO A 75 8.58 6.74 -5.46
C PRO A 75 10.04 6.93 -5.02
N GLY A 76 10.94 6.99 -6.00
CA GLY A 76 12.39 7.11 -5.79
C GLY A 76 13.16 5.79 -5.84
N VAL A 77 12.47 4.65 -5.72
CA VAL A 77 13.07 3.32 -5.94
C VAL A 77 13.08 3.01 -7.43
N ARG A 78 14.22 2.52 -7.94
CA ARG A 78 14.42 2.29 -9.38
C ARG A 78 14.30 0.83 -9.81
N GLU A 79 14.65 -0.09 -8.91
CA GLU A 79 14.69 -1.53 -9.20
C GLU A 79 13.67 -2.30 -8.35
N VAL A 80 13.07 -3.33 -8.93
CA VAL A 80 12.03 -4.15 -8.26
C VAL A 80 12.61 -4.83 -7.03
N GLU A 81 13.83 -5.35 -7.12
CA GLU A 81 14.53 -6.04 -6.04
C GLU A 81 14.75 -5.12 -4.82
N GLN A 82 15.08 -3.85 -5.07
CA GLN A 82 15.18 -2.84 -4.01
C GLN A 82 13.81 -2.58 -3.36
N GLY A 83 12.75 -2.53 -4.18
CA GLY A 83 11.39 -2.37 -3.69
C GLY A 83 10.95 -3.56 -2.82
N VAL A 84 11.25 -4.79 -3.24
CA VAL A 84 11.01 -5.99 -2.44
C VAL A 84 11.80 -5.91 -1.12
N ALA A 85 13.06 -5.48 -1.16
CA ALA A 85 13.88 -5.31 0.04
C ALA A 85 13.29 -4.29 1.04
N VAL A 86 12.59 -3.26 0.58
CA VAL A 86 11.82 -2.36 1.47
C VAL A 86 10.75 -3.14 2.23
N TYR A 87 9.94 -3.94 1.54
CA TYR A 87 8.88 -4.74 2.17
C TYR A 87 9.43 -5.81 3.12
N ARG A 88 10.59 -6.38 2.82
CA ARG A 88 11.27 -7.36 3.69
C ARG A 88 11.68 -6.83 5.06
N LYS A 89 11.75 -5.51 5.23
CA LYS A 89 11.96 -4.90 6.56
C LYS A 89 10.73 -5.05 7.48
N PHE A 90 9.56 -5.32 6.90
CA PHE A 90 8.28 -5.37 7.62
C PHE A 90 7.62 -6.76 7.59
N TYR A 91 7.83 -7.52 6.52
CA TYR A 91 7.12 -8.78 6.26
C TYR A 91 8.08 -9.89 5.85
N SER A 92 7.92 -11.06 6.46
CA SER A 92 8.69 -12.25 6.08
C SER A 92 8.17 -12.88 4.79
N ILE A 93 8.99 -13.72 4.17
CA ILE A 93 8.60 -14.46 2.95
C ILE A 93 7.44 -15.43 3.26
N GLU A 94 7.44 -16.02 4.45
CA GLU A 94 6.41 -16.96 4.90
C GLU A 94 5.07 -16.25 5.01
N GLN A 95 5.03 -15.04 5.60
CA GLN A 95 3.81 -14.25 5.70
C GLN A 95 3.27 -13.85 4.32
N GLU A 96 4.16 -13.45 3.41
CA GLU A 96 3.75 -13.15 2.04
C GLU A 96 3.16 -14.36 1.32
N LYS A 97 3.77 -15.54 1.49
CA LYS A 97 3.22 -16.79 0.93
C LYS A 97 1.88 -17.18 1.55
N GLU A 98 1.73 -16.97 2.85
CA GLU A 98 0.52 -17.32 3.60
C GLU A 98 -0.66 -16.40 3.24
N PHE A 99 -0.42 -15.10 3.18
CA PHE A 99 -1.49 -14.11 3.04
C PHE A 99 -1.61 -13.52 1.64
N GLY A 100 -0.57 -13.61 0.81
CA GLY A 100 -0.46 -12.82 -0.40
C GLY A 100 -0.34 -11.32 -0.11
N VAL A 101 -0.49 -10.52 -1.16
CA VAL A 101 -0.33 -9.06 -1.13
C VAL A 101 -1.57 -8.40 -1.70
N ILE A 102 -1.95 -7.25 -1.15
CA ILE A 102 -2.98 -6.38 -1.69
C ILE A 102 -2.38 -5.01 -2.00
N ALA A 103 -2.53 -4.59 -3.26
CA ALA A 103 -2.30 -3.22 -3.70
C ALA A 103 -3.57 -2.42 -3.48
N ILE A 104 -3.44 -1.34 -2.71
CA ILE A 104 -4.55 -0.45 -2.38
C ILE A 104 -4.32 0.85 -3.11
N GLU A 105 -5.07 1.09 -4.19
CA GLU A 105 -5.03 2.37 -4.90
C GLU A 105 -5.87 3.40 -4.14
N MET A 106 -5.29 4.55 -3.88
CA MET A 106 -5.86 5.58 -3.02
C MET A 106 -5.90 6.93 -3.73
N LYS A 107 -6.93 7.72 -3.46
CA LYS A 107 -7.00 9.13 -3.86
C LYS A 107 -7.39 10.01 -2.69
N LYS A 108 -6.84 11.22 -2.63
CA LYS A 108 -7.38 12.27 -1.76
C LYS A 108 -8.77 12.63 -2.25
N GLU A 109 -9.67 12.90 -1.32
CA GLU A 109 -10.97 13.48 -1.64
C GLU A 109 -10.74 14.99 -1.90
N GLU A 110 -11.29 15.49 -3.01
CA GLU A 110 -11.28 16.92 -3.37
C GLU A 110 -12.26 17.72 -2.52
#